data_AF-A0A166ALQ3-F1
#
_entry.id   AF-A0A166ALQ3-F1
#
_cell.length_a   1.000
_cell.length_b   1.000
_cell.length_c   1.000
_cell.angle_alpha   90.00
_cell.angle_beta   90.00
_cell.angle_gamma   90.00
#
_symmetry.space_group_name_H-M   'P 1'
#
loop_
_entity.id
_entity.type
_entity.pdbx_description
1 polymer ?
#
loop_
_entity_poly.entity_id
_entity_poly.type
_entity_poly.pdbx_seq_one_letter_code
_entity_poly.pdbx_strand_id
1 'polypeptide(L)'
;LTATVKAIYYNKSLLQSSESIPERESFGVILDKKNFYAESGGQEYDTGTIVIDGKAAFDVTNMQLYNGYVLHIGSLKEGTLKVGDAVLPTYDELRRWPLRNNHTATHILNYSLRETLGDHIDQKGSLVVPTKLCFDFSHKAQIPLLDLQKIEQGSRDWIKKKVKVFSKELDLKSGYKIPGLRAVFGEAYPDPVRVVMLE
;
A
#
# COMPACT_ATOMS: atom_id res chain seq x y z
N LEU A 1 17.36 6.25 -3.40
CA LEU A 1 16.91 7.10 -2.28
C LEU A 1 17.88 6.88 -1.13
N THR A 2 18.39 7.94 -0.51
CA THR A 2 19.13 7.84 0.75
C THR A 2 18.24 8.38 1.86
N ALA A 3 18.21 7.69 2.99
CA ALA A 3 17.41 8.03 4.17
C ALA A 3 18.27 7.95 5.44
N THR A 4 17.79 8.50 6.53
CA THR A 4 18.43 8.46 7.84
C THR A 4 17.59 7.67 8.83
N VAL A 5 18.23 6.79 9.59
CA VAL A 5 17.58 6.07 10.71
C VAL A 5 17.19 7.08 11.79
N LYS A 6 15.90 7.15 12.11
CA LYS A 6 15.36 8.06 13.15
C LYS A 6 15.01 7.35 14.44
N ALA A 7 14.64 6.07 14.37
CA ALA A 7 14.37 5.27 15.54
C ALA A 7 14.55 3.78 15.25
N ILE A 8 14.95 3.05 16.29
CA ILE A 8 14.96 1.58 16.31
C ILE A 8 14.03 1.17 17.45
N TYR A 9 13.04 0.34 17.16
CA TYR A 9 12.01 -0.10 18.10
C TYR A 9 12.08 -1.61 18.31
N TYR A 10 12.32 -2.04 19.55
CA TYR A 10 12.41 -3.45 19.92
C TYR A 10 11.89 -3.63 21.36
N ASN A 11 11.11 -4.69 21.61
CA ASN A 11 10.55 -5.02 22.93
C ASN A 11 9.97 -3.82 23.70
N LYS A 12 9.06 -3.07 23.05
CA LYS A 12 8.37 -1.91 23.62
C LYS A 12 9.28 -0.73 24.01
N SER A 13 10.51 -0.72 23.51
CA SER A 13 11.51 0.30 23.83
C SER A 13 12.13 0.87 22.55
N LEU A 14 12.52 2.15 22.62
CA LEU A 14 13.33 2.79 21.59
C LEU A 14 14.81 2.64 21.94
N LEU A 15 15.59 2.15 20.98
CA LEU A 15 17.02 1.92 21.12
C LEU A 15 17.81 2.91 20.25
N GLN A 16 19.03 3.23 20.69
CA GLN A 16 19.98 4.03 19.90
C GLN A 16 20.78 3.19 18.91
N SER A 17 20.85 1.87 19.11
CA SER A 17 21.64 0.92 18.34
C SER A 17 20.97 -0.45 18.33
N SER A 18 21.17 -1.23 17.28
CA SER A 18 20.73 -2.63 17.20
C SER A 18 21.69 -3.62 17.87
N GLU A 19 22.84 -3.17 18.42
CA GLU A 19 23.84 -4.03 19.08
C GLU A 19 23.28 -4.92 20.20
N SER A 20 22.27 -4.43 20.94
CA SER A 20 21.64 -5.17 22.04
C SER A 20 20.51 -6.09 21.59
N ILE A 21 20.17 -6.10 20.30
CA ILE A 21 19.12 -6.95 19.76
C ILE A 21 19.77 -8.29 19.38
N PRO A 22 19.26 -9.44 19.89
CA PRO A 22 19.82 -10.74 19.53
C PRO A 22 19.77 -10.98 18.02
N GLU A 23 20.71 -11.77 17.51
CA GLU A 23 20.78 -12.07 16.08
C GLU A 23 19.46 -12.66 15.55
N ARG A 24 19.07 -12.24 14.33
CA ARG A 24 17.86 -12.68 13.62
C ARG A 24 16.52 -12.36 14.30
N GLU A 25 16.52 -11.69 15.45
CA GLU A 25 15.30 -11.15 16.05
C GLU A 25 14.69 -10.08 15.16
N SER A 26 13.35 -10.00 15.20
CA SER A 26 12.61 -9.00 14.46
C SER A 26 12.49 -7.71 15.26
N PHE A 27 12.77 -6.57 14.62
CA PHE A 27 12.61 -5.25 15.19
C PHE A 27 12.12 -4.25 14.15
N GLY A 28 11.69 -3.09 14.63
CA GLY A 28 11.19 -2.00 13.80
C GLY A 28 12.23 -0.91 13.56
N VAL A 29 12.32 -0.41 12.33
CA VAL A 29 13.16 0.74 11.95
C VAL A 29 12.28 1.84 11.38
N ILE A 30 12.44 3.07 11.88
CA ILE A 30 11.79 4.26 11.35
C ILE A 30 12.84 5.11 10.64
N LEU A 31 12.52 5.53 9.43
CA LEU A 31 13.36 6.39 8.59
C LEU A 31 12.73 7.78 8.46
N ASP A 32 13.54 8.78 8.12
CA ASP A 32 13.07 10.15 7.81
C ASP A 32 12.33 10.25 6.47
N LYS A 33 12.69 9.39 5.52
CA LYS A 33 12.13 9.28 4.18
C LYS A 33 11.92 7.81 3.86
N LYS A 34 10.92 7.52 3.04
CA LYS A 34 10.58 6.15 2.63
C LYS A 34 10.20 6.09 1.15
N ASN A 35 10.48 4.95 0.54
CA ASN A 35 10.00 4.54 -0.79
C ASN A 35 9.12 3.28 -0.73
N PHE A 36 9.06 2.61 0.42
CA PHE A 36 8.21 1.45 0.64
C PHE A 36 6.74 1.86 0.91
N TYR A 37 5.82 0.98 0.55
CA TYR A 37 4.38 1.06 0.85
C TYR A 37 4.06 0.23 2.10
N ALA A 38 3.51 0.90 3.12
CA ALA A 38 3.01 0.22 4.32
C ALA A 38 1.62 -0.31 4.03
N GLU A 39 1.28 -1.46 4.62
CA GLU A 39 -0.05 -2.05 4.42
C GLU A 39 -1.15 -1.05 4.73
N SER A 40 -2.04 -0.86 3.76
CA SER A 40 -3.13 0.11 3.84
C SER A 40 -4.10 -0.05 2.69
N GLY A 41 -5.38 0.25 2.93
CA GLY A 41 -6.43 0.23 1.90
C GLY A 41 -6.61 -1.13 1.23
N GLY A 42 -6.39 -2.22 1.97
CA GLY A 42 -6.46 -3.60 1.47
C GLY A 42 -5.21 -4.08 0.74
N GLN A 43 -4.26 -3.21 0.39
CA GLN A 43 -3.01 -3.62 -0.25
C GLN A 43 -1.96 -4.02 0.79
N GLU A 44 -1.38 -5.20 0.58
CA GLU A 44 -0.25 -5.69 1.35
C GLU A 44 0.97 -4.76 1.27
N TYR A 45 1.77 -4.82 2.33
CA TYR A 45 3.03 -4.11 2.45
C TYR A 45 4.10 -4.59 1.46
N ASP A 46 5.08 -3.73 1.27
CA ASP A 46 6.34 -4.09 0.62
C ASP A 46 7.29 -4.87 1.53
N THR A 47 8.16 -5.62 0.86
CA THR A 47 9.37 -6.22 1.42
C THR A 47 10.59 -5.65 0.70
N GLY A 48 11.79 -5.89 1.23
CA GLY A 48 13.04 -5.43 0.62
C GLY A 48 14.16 -5.31 1.63
N THR A 49 15.12 -4.42 1.39
CA THR A 49 16.30 -4.27 2.24
C THR A 49 16.58 -2.81 2.61
N ILE A 50 17.21 -2.63 3.76
CA ILE A 50 17.82 -1.37 4.19
C ILE A 50 19.29 -1.66 4.42
N VAL A 51 20.16 -1.04 3.63
CA VAL A 51 21.60 -1.33 3.62
C VAL A 51 22.45 -0.11 3.93
N ILE A 52 23.55 -0.34 4.64
CA ILE A 52 24.71 0.55 4.72
C ILE A 52 25.85 -0.20 4.04
N ASP A 53 26.37 0.35 2.95
CA ASP A 53 27.35 -0.33 2.10
C ASP A 53 28.56 -0.84 2.90
N GLY A 54 28.82 -2.15 2.80
CA GLY A 54 29.87 -2.86 3.53
C GLY A 54 29.77 -2.88 5.06
N LYS A 55 28.65 -2.44 5.65
CA LYS A 55 28.51 -2.28 7.11
C LYS A 55 27.30 -2.95 7.73
N ALA A 56 26.14 -2.91 7.08
CA ALA A 56 24.91 -3.47 7.65
C ALA A 56 23.88 -3.80 6.57
N ALA A 57 23.15 -4.89 6.76
CA ALA A 57 22.02 -5.27 5.93
C ALA A 57 20.83 -5.71 6.79
N PHE A 58 19.73 -4.97 6.67
CA PHE A 58 18.46 -5.25 7.33
C PHE A 58 17.44 -5.70 6.30
N ASP A 59 16.82 -6.85 6.54
CA ASP A 59 15.84 -7.48 5.66
C ASP A 59 14.43 -7.14 6.14
N VAL A 60 13.74 -6.30 5.37
CA VAL A 60 12.38 -5.83 5.64
C VAL A 60 11.40 -6.89 5.18
N THR A 61 10.73 -7.54 6.12
CA THR A 61 9.78 -8.62 5.88
C THR A 61 8.32 -8.18 6.08
N ASN A 62 8.10 -7.04 6.70
CA ASN A 62 6.79 -6.44 6.90
C ASN A 62 6.90 -4.90 6.99
N MET A 63 5.86 -4.17 6.59
CA MET A 63 5.74 -2.76 6.91
C MET A 63 4.35 -2.36 7.39
N GLN A 64 4.31 -1.60 8.48
CA GLN A 64 3.07 -1.17 9.11
C GLN A 64 3.03 0.34 9.32
N LEU A 65 1.82 0.92 9.25
CA LEU A 65 1.57 2.31 9.61
C LEU A 65 1.05 2.37 11.05
N TYR A 66 1.73 3.09 11.92
CA TYR A 66 1.34 3.25 13.33
C TYR A 66 1.44 4.72 13.74
N ASN A 67 0.31 5.36 14.07
CA ASN A 67 0.24 6.79 14.41
C ASN A 67 0.98 7.72 13.43
N GLY A 68 0.88 7.45 12.13
CA GLY A 68 1.54 8.23 11.08
C GLY A 68 3.01 7.85 10.82
N TYR A 69 3.60 6.98 11.64
CA TYR A 69 4.94 6.45 11.42
C TYR A 69 4.89 5.16 10.59
N VAL A 70 5.78 5.05 9.62
CA VAL A 70 5.97 3.82 8.85
C VAL A 70 7.10 3.02 9.48
N LEU A 71 6.73 1.85 9.99
CA LEU A 71 7.63 0.93 10.66
C LEU A 71 8.10 -0.13 9.65
N HIS A 72 9.40 -0.15 9.36
CA HIS A 72 10.03 -1.22 8.60
C HIS A 72 10.34 -2.35 9.59
N ILE A 73 9.64 -3.46 9.49
CA ILE A 73 9.75 -4.59 10.41
C ILE A 73 10.53 -5.69 9.71
N GLY A 74 11.51 -6.24 10.41
CA GLY A 74 12.48 -7.13 9.81
C GLY A 74 13.58 -7.53 10.77
N SER A 75 14.59 -8.20 10.26
CA SER A 75 15.74 -8.61 11.04
C SER A 75 17.05 -8.23 10.37
N LEU A 76 18.08 -8.06 11.19
CA LEU A 76 19.42 -7.78 10.70
C LEU A 76 20.06 -9.08 10.20
N LYS A 77 20.57 -9.07 8.97
CA LYS A 77 21.37 -10.17 8.41
C LYS A 77 22.81 -10.07 8.86
N GLU A 78 23.36 -8.86 8.88
CA GLU A 78 24.73 -8.58 9.28
C GLU A 78 24.87 -7.12 9.73
N GLY A 79 25.90 -6.86 10.55
CA GLY A 79 26.31 -5.51 10.93
C GLY A 79 25.57 -4.96 12.15
N THR A 80 25.37 -3.64 12.14
CA THR A 80 24.64 -2.91 13.18
C THR A 80 24.02 -1.66 12.57
N LEU A 81 22.81 -1.31 13.00
CA LEU A 81 22.16 -0.03 12.70
C LEU A 81 22.15 0.85 13.95
N LYS A 82 22.41 2.15 13.77
CA LYS A 82 22.34 3.18 14.80
C LYS A 82 21.42 4.31 14.36
N VAL A 83 20.78 4.95 15.33
CA VAL A 83 20.04 6.19 15.07
C VAL A 83 21.01 7.25 14.55
N GLY A 84 20.65 7.89 13.44
CA GLY A 84 21.49 8.83 12.71
C GLY A 84 22.23 8.25 11.52
N ASP A 85 22.26 6.92 11.35
CA ASP A 85 22.91 6.29 10.19
C ASP A 85 22.23 6.68 8.88
N ALA A 86 23.05 6.94 7.86
CA ALA A 86 22.59 7.08 6.48
C ALA A 86 22.48 5.68 5.84
N VAL A 87 21.28 5.37 5.34
CA VAL A 87 20.92 4.06 4.78
C VAL A 87 20.36 4.18 3.35
N LEU A 88 20.43 3.08 2.62
CA LEU A 88 19.84 2.92 1.29
C LEU A 88 18.66 1.92 1.35
N PRO A 89 17.42 2.41 1.52
CA PRO A 89 16.22 1.57 1.49
C PRO A 89 15.83 1.20 0.03
N THR A 90 15.66 -0.09 -0.24
CA THR A 90 15.27 -0.64 -1.55
C THR A 90 14.17 -1.69 -1.39
N TYR A 91 12.98 -1.42 -1.94
CA TYR A 91 11.88 -2.38 -1.93
C TYR A 91 12.01 -3.40 -3.08
N ASP A 92 11.38 -4.55 -2.95
CA ASP A 92 11.33 -5.59 -3.98
C ASP A 92 10.36 -5.20 -5.12
N GLU A 93 10.92 -4.80 -6.25
CA GLU A 93 10.16 -4.39 -7.43
C GLU A 93 9.33 -5.55 -8.04
N LEU A 94 9.83 -6.79 -7.98
CA LEU A 94 9.12 -7.96 -8.50
C LEU A 94 7.88 -8.28 -7.67
N ARG A 95 7.94 -8.04 -6.35
CA ARG A 95 6.77 -8.12 -5.47
C ARG A 95 5.83 -6.92 -5.66
N ARG A 96 6.36 -5.70 -5.76
CA ARG A 96 5.56 -4.47 -5.88
C ARG A 96 4.78 -4.39 -7.19
N TRP A 97 5.33 -4.93 -8.28
CA TRP A 97 4.71 -4.90 -9.60
C TRP A 97 3.27 -5.47 -9.63
N PRO A 98 3.03 -6.75 -9.26
CA PRO A 98 1.68 -7.31 -9.25
C PRO A 98 0.75 -6.62 -8.24
N LEU A 99 1.28 -6.13 -7.10
CA LEU A 99 0.48 -5.36 -6.12
C LEU A 99 -0.13 -4.09 -6.76
N ARG A 100 0.68 -3.31 -7.50
CA ARG A 100 0.17 -2.12 -8.21
C ARG A 100 -0.85 -2.45 -9.29
N ASN A 101 -0.63 -3.56 -10.01
CA ASN A 101 -1.56 -4.02 -11.03
C ASN A 101 -2.90 -4.42 -10.42
N ASN A 102 -2.87 -5.21 -9.35
CA ASN A 102 -4.06 -5.67 -8.63
C ASN A 102 -4.79 -4.51 -7.95
N HIS A 103 -4.08 -3.52 -7.41
CA HIS A 103 -4.68 -2.29 -6.87
C HIS A 103 -5.42 -1.52 -7.96
N THR A 104 -4.78 -1.27 -9.10
CA THR A 104 -5.41 -0.57 -10.22
C THR A 104 -6.61 -1.34 -10.76
N ALA A 105 -6.49 -2.67 -10.88
CA ALA A 105 -7.56 -3.55 -11.30
C ALA A 105 -8.75 -3.53 -10.32
N THR A 106 -8.52 -3.30 -9.03
CA THR A 106 -9.59 -3.14 -8.03
C THR A 106 -10.45 -1.91 -8.33
N HIS A 107 -9.83 -0.77 -8.69
CA HIS A 107 -10.58 0.42 -9.10
C HIS A 107 -11.38 0.21 -10.39
N ILE A 108 -10.78 -0.47 -11.37
CA ILE A 108 -11.44 -0.81 -12.65
C ILE A 108 -12.61 -1.77 -12.43
N LEU A 109 -12.44 -2.77 -11.56
CA LEU A 109 -13.48 -3.73 -11.21
C LEU A 109 -14.65 -3.04 -10.50
N ASN A 110 -14.34 -2.16 -9.53
CA ASN A 110 -15.35 -1.38 -8.82
C ASN A 110 -16.16 -0.50 -9.80
N TYR A 111 -15.49 0.18 -10.74
CA TYR A 111 -16.16 0.92 -11.81
C TYR A 111 -17.10 0.01 -12.62
N SER A 112 -16.59 -1.11 -13.14
CA SER A 112 -17.36 -2.02 -14.00
C SER A 112 -18.55 -2.68 -13.28
N LEU A 113 -18.42 -2.95 -11.98
CA LEU A 113 -19.51 -3.41 -11.13
C LEU A 113 -20.64 -2.39 -11.07
N ARG A 114 -20.32 -1.10 -10.87
CA ARG A 114 -21.32 -0.03 -10.79
C ARG A 114 -22.01 0.22 -12.13
N GLU A 115 -21.25 0.23 -13.22
CA GLU A 115 -21.83 0.40 -14.56
C GLU A 115 -22.81 -0.72 -14.92
N THR A 116 -22.54 -1.94 -14.45
CA THR A 116 -23.38 -3.10 -14.77
C THR A 116 -24.56 -3.26 -13.81
N LEU A 117 -24.30 -3.13 -12.50
CA LEU A 117 -25.25 -3.47 -11.45
C LEU A 117 -25.97 -2.25 -10.86
N GLY A 118 -25.43 -1.04 -11.03
CA GLY A 118 -25.98 0.21 -10.52
C GLY A 118 -25.17 0.85 -9.37
N ASP A 119 -25.62 2.03 -8.94
CA ASP A 119 -24.88 2.89 -8.01
C ASP A 119 -24.93 2.46 -6.53
N HIS A 120 -25.73 1.46 -6.18
CA HIS A 120 -25.84 0.91 -4.80
C HIS A 120 -24.70 -0.05 -4.43
N ILE A 121 -23.78 -0.31 -5.36
CA ILE A 121 -22.58 -1.09 -5.10
C ILE A 121 -21.60 -0.24 -4.29
N ASP A 122 -21.45 -0.59 -3.01
CA ASP A 122 -20.51 0.02 -2.08
C ASP A 122 -19.48 -1.02 -1.64
N GLN A 123 -18.21 -0.62 -1.59
CA GLN A 123 -17.13 -1.45 -1.07
C GLN A 123 -17.40 -1.84 0.40
N LYS A 124 -17.17 -3.12 0.71
CA LYS A 124 -17.23 -3.71 2.06
C LYS A 124 -15.91 -4.35 2.50
N GLY A 125 -15.03 -4.64 1.55
CA GLY A 125 -13.72 -5.21 1.81
C GLY A 125 -12.85 -5.18 0.57
N SER A 126 -11.54 -5.10 0.76
CA SER A 126 -10.57 -5.24 -0.32
C SER A 126 -9.34 -5.95 0.21
N LEU A 127 -8.84 -6.90 -0.57
CA LEU A 127 -7.57 -7.57 -0.35
C LEU A 127 -6.78 -7.54 -1.64
N VAL A 128 -5.58 -6.98 -1.61
CA VAL A 128 -4.67 -6.88 -2.74
C VAL A 128 -3.34 -7.49 -2.32
N VAL A 129 -3.08 -8.69 -2.83
CA VAL A 129 -1.85 -9.47 -2.60
C VAL A 129 -1.17 -9.73 -3.95
N PRO A 130 0.09 -10.19 -4.01
CA PRO A 130 0.76 -10.39 -5.29
C PRO A 130 0.07 -11.40 -6.22
N THR A 131 -0.62 -12.40 -5.64
CA THR A 131 -1.23 -13.49 -6.40
C THR A 131 -2.68 -13.24 -6.82
N LYS A 132 -3.39 -12.32 -6.17
CA LYS A 132 -4.81 -12.05 -6.43
C LYS A 132 -5.26 -10.69 -5.88
N LEU A 133 -6.44 -10.27 -6.33
CA LEU A 133 -7.27 -9.30 -5.64
C LEU A 133 -8.60 -9.94 -5.21
N CYS A 134 -9.15 -9.51 -4.09
CA CYS A 134 -10.52 -9.78 -3.65
C CYS A 134 -11.20 -8.44 -3.41
N PHE A 135 -12.45 -8.31 -3.87
CA PHE A 135 -13.24 -7.10 -3.71
C PHE A 135 -14.64 -7.48 -3.26
N ASP A 136 -14.96 -7.13 -2.02
CA ASP A 136 -16.25 -7.41 -1.41
C ASP A 136 -17.10 -6.15 -1.48
N PHE A 137 -18.36 -6.29 -1.86
CA PHE A 137 -19.26 -5.17 -2.10
C PHE A 137 -20.71 -5.47 -1.72
N SER A 138 -21.52 -4.44 -1.49
CA SER A 138 -22.95 -4.59 -1.20
C SER A 138 -23.73 -5.01 -2.44
N HIS A 139 -24.32 -6.20 -2.40
CA HIS A 139 -25.29 -6.65 -3.39
C HIS A 139 -26.25 -7.65 -2.74
N LYS A 140 -27.56 -7.51 -3.00
CA LYS A 140 -28.61 -8.29 -2.32
C LYS A 140 -28.98 -9.61 -3.01
N ALA A 141 -28.36 -9.89 -4.15
CA ALA A 141 -28.66 -11.06 -4.97
C ALA A 141 -27.37 -11.67 -5.53
N GLN A 142 -27.44 -12.89 -6.05
CA GLN A 142 -26.37 -13.43 -6.88
C GLN A 142 -26.33 -12.70 -8.22
N ILE A 143 -25.14 -12.48 -8.75
CA ILE A 143 -24.96 -11.84 -10.05
C ILE A 143 -25.25 -12.88 -11.14
N PRO A 144 -26.18 -12.60 -12.08
CA PRO A 144 -26.41 -13.47 -13.23
C PRO A 144 -25.15 -13.62 -14.09
N LEU A 145 -24.97 -14.77 -14.74
CA LEU A 145 -23.80 -15.04 -15.58
C LEU A 145 -23.59 -13.98 -16.68
N LEU A 146 -24.67 -13.48 -17.28
CA LEU A 146 -24.61 -12.44 -18.31
C LEU A 146 -24.05 -11.12 -17.76
N ASP A 147 -24.37 -10.77 -16.52
CA ASP A 147 -23.84 -9.55 -15.90
C ASP A 147 -22.41 -9.73 -15.44
N LEU A 148 -22.01 -10.93 -14.97
CA LEU A 148 -20.61 -11.26 -14.72
C LEU A 148 -19.75 -11.09 -15.99
N GLN A 149 -20.25 -11.55 -17.14
CA GLN A 149 -19.57 -11.38 -18.43
C GLN A 149 -19.43 -9.89 -18.81
N LYS A 150 -20.46 -9.06 -18.57
CA LYS A 150 -20.38 -7.61 -18.79
C LYS A 150 -19.35 -6.95 -17.89
N ILE A 151 -19.30 -7.33 -16.61
CA ILE A 151 -18.32 -6.81 -15.64
C ILE A 151 -16.89 -7.16 -16.05
N GLU A 152 -16.66 -8.42 -16.44
CA GLU A 152 -15.36 -8.88 -16.94
C GLU A 152 -14.97 -8.11 -18.20
N GLN A 153 -15.88 -8.01 -19.18
CA GLN A 153 -15.64 -7.33 -20.44
C GLN A 153 -15.34 -5.85 -20.24
N GLY A 154 -16.13 -5.14 -19.42
CA GLY A 154 -15.91 -3.74 -19.08
C GLY A 154 -14.55 -3.52 -18.41
N SER A 155 -14.15 -4.42 -17.53
CA SER A 155 -12.84 -4.36 -16.87
C SER A 155 -11.71 -4.55 -17.89
N ARG A 156 -11.83 -5.53 -18.78
CA ARG A 156 -10.85 -5.79 -19.85
C ARG A 156 -10.75 -4.61 -20.82
N ASP A 157 -11.87 -3.97 -21.14
CA ASP A 157 -11.87 -2.83 -22.05
C ASP A 157 -11.19 -1.60 -21.43
N TRP A 158 -11.38 -1.35 -20.13
CA TRP A 158 -10.59 -0.33 -19.41
C TRP A 158 -9.09 -0.62 -19.42
N ILE A 159 -8.69 -1.87 -19.18
CA ILE A 159 -7.28 -2.28 -19.25
C ILE A 159 -6.70 -2.05 -20.65
N LYS A 160 -7.46 -2.40 -21.71
CA LYS A 160 -7.02 -2.20 -23.11
C LYS A 160 -6.81 -0.74 -23.47
N LYS A 161 -7.56 0.20 -22.88
CA LYS A 161 -7.40 1.63 -23.14
C LYS A 161 -6.00 2.14 -22.77
N LYS A 162 -5.30 1.48 -21.84
CA LYS A 162 -3.95 1.87 -21.38
C LYS A 162 -3.88 3.35 -20.97
N VAL A 163 -4.96 3.79 -20.31
CA VAL A 163 -5.09 5.12 -19.72
C VAL A 163 -4.01 5.36 -18.67
N LYS A 164 -3.67 6.62 -18.43
CA LYS A 164 -2.69 6.98 -17.41
C LYS A 164 -3.36 6.93 -16.04
N VAL A 165 -2.59 6.54 -15.03
CA VAL A 165 -2.99 6.65 -13.63
C VAL A 165 -2.36 7.90 -13.04
N PHE A 166 -3.20 8.82 -12.56
CA PHE A 166 -2.76 10.04 -11.91
C PHE A 166 -3.05 9.99 -10.42
N SER A 167 -2.24 10.71 -9.65
CA SER A 167 -2.55 10.97 -8.25
C SER A 167 -2.14 12.38 -7.85
N LYS A 168 -2.94 13.01 -7.00
CA LYS A 168 -2.68 14.36 -6.51
C LYS A 168 -3.15 14.50 -5.07
N GLU A 169 -2.38 15.23 -4.26
CA GLU A 169 -2.84 15.69 -2.96
C GLU A 169 -3.66 16.97 -3.12
N LEU A 170 -4.83 16.98 -2.49
CA LEU A 170 -5.80 18.07 -2.55
C LEU A 170 -6.30 18.35 -1.13
N ASP A 171 -6.79 19.56 -0.90
CA ASP A 171 -7.60 19.79 0.28
C ASP A 171 -8.86 18.91 0.22
N LEU A 172 -9.30 18.42 1.38
CA LEU A 172 -10.38 17.45 1.47
C LEU A 172 -11.69 17.97 0.84
N LYS A 173 -11.97 19.27 0.99
CA LYS A 173 -13.19 19.89 0.43
C LYS A 173 -13.18 19.93 -1.09
N SER A 174 -12.04 20.23 -1.71
CA SER A 174 -11.90 20.19 -3.17
C SER A 174 -11.95 18.76 -3.69
N GLY A 175 -11.39 17.79 -2.94
CA GLY A 175 -11.51 16.37 -3.25
C GLY A 175 -12.96 15.96 -3.48
N TYR A 176 -13.85 16.22 -2.50
CA TYR A 176 -15.28 15.88 -2.57
C TYR A 176 -16.06 16.52 -3.75
N LYS A 177 -15.52 17.55 -4.39
CA LYS A 177 -16.15 18.19 -5.56
C LYS A 177 -15.82 17.50 -6.88
N ILE A 178 -14.89 16.56 -6.90
CA ILE A 178 -14.48 15.87 -8.13
C ILE A 178 -15.63 14.97 -8.61
N PRO A 179 -16.12 15.17 -9.85
CA PRO A 179 -17.16 14.31 -10.42
C PRO A 179 -16.70 12.86 -10.47
N GLY A 180 -17.56 11.95 -10.04
CA GLY A 180 -17.24 10.52 -10.03
C GLY A 180 -16.24 10.09 -8.95
N LEU A 181 -15.79 11.00 -8.07
CA LEU A 181 -15.00 10.62 -6.90
C LEU A 181 -15.74 9.57 -6.09
N ARG A 182 -15.04 8.51 -5.74
CA ARG A 182 -15.55 7.46 -4.87
C ARG A 182 -14.81 7.53 -3.54
N ALA A 183 -15.53 7.91 -2.50
CA ALA A 183 -15.09 7.81 -1.12
C ALA A 183 -15.73 6.57 -0.50
N VAL A 184 -14.98 5.83 0.31
CA VAL A 184 -15.51 4.67 1.05
C VAL A 184 -16.33 5.18 2.22
N PHE A 185 -17.59 4.76 2.28
CA PHE A 185 -18.49 5.16 3.36
C PHE A 185 -17.98 4.63 4.72
N GLY A 186 -17.86 5.53 5.71
CA GLY A 186 -17.39 5.19 7.05
C GLY A 186 -15.89 5.35 7.28
N GLU A 187 -15.11 5.67 6.24
CA GLU A 187 -13.69 6.02 6.39
C GLU A 187 -13.52 7.52 6.67
N ALA A 188 -12.63 7.85 7.62
CA ALA A 188 -12.17 9.20 7.85
C ALA A 188 -10.97 9.48 6.94
N TYR A 189 -11.11 10.43 6.03
CA TYR A 189 -10.03 10.88 5.16
C TYR A 189 -9.27 12.05 5.81
N PRO A 190 -7.92 12.04 5.78
CA PRO A 190 -7.13 13.15 6.27
C PRO A 190 -7.28 14.38 5.35
N ASP A 191 -6.92 15.56 5.87
CA ASP A 191 -6.76 16.79 5.09
C ASP A 191 -5.29 17.25 5.22
N PRO A 192 -4.48 17.24 4.14
CA PRO A 192 -4.85 16.96 2.75
C PRO A 192 -5.13 15.47 2.47
N VAL A 193 -5.93 15.22 1.42
CA VAL A 193 -6.28 13.89 0.93
C VAL A 193 -5.57 13.60 -0.39
N ARG A 194 -5.14 12.36 -0.58
CA ARG A 194 -4.60 11.89 -1.87
C ARG A 194 -5.72 11.28 -2.71
N VAL A 195 -5.99 11.87 -3.87
CA VAL A 195 -6.93 11.33 -4.87
C VAL A 195 -6.16 10.57 -5.94
N VAL A 196 -6.71 9.44 -6.39
CA VAL A 196 -6.21 8.63 -7.51
C VAL A 196 -7.27 8.58 -8.60
N MET A 197 -6.87 8.74 -9.85
CA MET A 197 -7.78 8.71 -11.02
C MET A 197 -7.15 7.98 -12.20
N LEU A 198 -7.99 7.40 -13.04
CA LEU A 198 -7.63 6.78 -14.30
C LEU A 198 -8.23 7.62 -15.44
N GLU A 199 -7.39 8.11 -16.35
CA GLU A 199 -7.78 8.97 -17.48
C GLU A 199 -7.03 8.63 -18.77
#